data_AF-A0A5C8C1F7-F1
#
_entry.id   AF-A0A5C8C1F7-F1
#
_cell.length_a   1.000
_cell.length_b   1.000
_cell.length_c   1.000
_cell.angle_alpha   90.00
_cell.angle_beta   90.00
_cell.angle_gamma   90.00
#
_symmetry.space_group_name_H-M   'P 1'
#
loop_
_entity.id
_entity.type
_entity.pdbx_description
1 polymer ?
#
loop_
_entity_poly.entity_id
_entity_poly.type
_entity_poly.pdbx_seq_one_letter_code
_entity_poly.pdbx_strand_id
1 'polypeptide(L)'
;MHWKLVGISEPLEGQSIAIERDMVIGRHQQADIVLQAGHISRRHAALLLKENGRQLWIQDLQSSNGTFVNGQKITEQQLKNLDEINFETICLQVRVEHVAESAEIADVTEQLMDLSSFDKIVPADEGMPTLEQRGDVEVSREGMPTHMNVPKPAPIPEHIDVKSTVENKVAASVSENRVANTVQAQKNSKVGLISIVVLIILMVLAGLTFLAK
;
A
#
# COMPACT_ATOMS: atom_id res chain seq x y z
N MET A 1 -6.92 -10.24 8.43
CA MET A 1 -7.57 -9.38 7.42
C MET A 1 -6.48 -8.90 6.49
N HIS A 2 -6.64 -9.10 5.17
CA HIS A 2 -5.67 -8.60 4.20
C HIS A 2 -6.30 -7.47 3.41
N TRP A 3 -5.61 -6.34 3.37
CA TRP A 3 -6.05 -5.16 2.65
C TRP A 3 -5.50 -5.21 1.23
N LYS A 4 -6.35 -4.86 0.26
CA LYS A 4 -5.97 -4.70 -1.14
C LYS A 4 -6.53 -3.39 -1.68
N LEU A 5 -5.78 -2.74 -2.55
CA LEU A 5 -6.29 -1.67 -3.40
C LEU A 5 -6.49 -2.23 -4.81
N VAL A 6 -7.67 -1.99 -5.39
CA VAL A 6 -8.00 -2.39 -6.76
C VAL A 6 -8.15 -1.14 -7.59
N GLY A 7 -7.44 -1.03 -8.71
CA GLY A 7 -7.59 0.12 -9.60
C GLY A 7 -8.91 0.05 -10.36
N ILE A 8 -9.66 1.16 -10.30
CA ILE A 8 -10.96 1.32 -10.96
C ILE A 8 -10.81 2.12 -12.25
N SER A 9 -9.74 2.90 -12.39
CA SER A 9 -9.44 3.69 -13.57
C SER A 9 -8.05 3.39 -14.11
N GLU A 10 -7.85 3.71 -15.39
CA GLU A 10 -6.53 3.77 -16.02
C GLU A 10 -5.54 4.64 -15.21
N PRO A 11 -4.24 4.30 -15.17
CA PRO A 11 -3.60 3.15 -15.84
C PRO A 11 -3.66 1.83 -15.02
N LEU A 12 -4.42 1.80 -13.92
CA LEU A 12 -4.39 0.68 -12.96
C LEU A 12 -5.66 -0.16 -13.01
N GLU A 13 -6.51 0.00 -14.01
CA GLU A 13 -7.81 -0.66 -14.08
C GLU A 13 -7.67 -2.19 -13.98
N GLY A 14 -8.37 -2.78 -13.02
CA GLY A 14 -8.34 -4.22 -12.73
C GLY A 14 -7.09 -4.72 -11.99
N GLN A 15 -6.06 -3.89 -11.80
CA GLN A 15 -4.88 -4.27 -11.05
C GLN A 15 -5.17 -4.28 -9.55
N SER A 16 -4.74 -5.33 -8.85
CA SER A 16 -4.82 -5.43 -7.39
C SER A 16 -3.45 -5.32 -6.74
N ILE A 17 -3.33 -4.50 -5.70
CA ILE A 17 -2.11 -4.27 -4.93
C ILE A 17 -2.38 -4.64 -3.47
N ALA A 18 -1.64 -5.60 -2.92
CA ALA A 18 -1.74 -5.97 -1.51
C ALA A 18 -1.04 -4.94 -0.61
N ILE A 19 -1.65 -4.62 0.52
CA ILE A 19 -1.11 -3.72 1.52
C ILE A 19 -0.67 -4.55 2.74
N GLU A 20 0.62 -4.82 2.82
CA GLU A 20 1.22 -5.70 3.83
C GLU A 20 1.99 -4.92 4.92
N ARG A 21 2.33 -3.67 4.63
CA ARG A 21 3.05 -2.75 5.51
C ARG A 21 2.63 -1.32 5.21
N ASP A 22 3.22 -0.36 5.91
CA ASP A 22 3.11 1.04 5.54
C ASP A 22 3.71 1.24 4.14
N MET A 23 2.95 1.93 3.29
CA MET A 23 3.27 2.11 1.87
C MET A 23 3.04 3.56 1.47
N VAL A 24 3.95 4.11 0.66
CA VAL A 24 3.82 5.45 0.08
C VAL A 24 3.29 5.34 -1.33
N ILE A 25 2.29 6.17 -1.63
CA ILE A 25 1.75 6.37 -2.97
C ILE A 25 2.34 7.67 -3.54
N GLY A 26 2.80 7.64 -4.79
CA GLY A 26 3.25 8.85 -5.47
C GLY A 26 3.78 8.58 -6.86
N ARG A 27 4.17 9.62 -7.60
CA ARG A 27 4.73 9.42 -8.96
C ARG A 27 6.20 9.05 -8.99
N HIS A 28 6.91 9.27 -7.89
CA HIS A 28 8.36 9.03 -7.86
C HIS A 28 8.63 7.53 -7.78
N GLN A 29 9.72 7.07 -8.41
CA GLN A 29 10.08 5.64 -8.41
C GLN A 29 10.44 5.08 -7.03
N GLN A 30 10.65 5.94 -6.04
CA GLN A 30 10.87 5.55 -4.64
C GLN A 30 9.57 5.32 -3.85
N ALA A 31 8.40 5.59 -4.43
CA ALA A 31 7.13 5.25 -3.83
C ALA A 31 6.88 3.73 -3.97
N ASP A 32 6.20 3.13 -2.99
CA ASP A 32 5.83 1.72 -3.03
C ASP A 32 4.73 1.46 -4.07
N ILE A 33 3.81 2.42 -4.21
CA ILE A 33 2.77 2.42 -5.25
C ILE A 33 3.04 3.60 -6.17
N VAL A 34 3.56 3.29 -7.36
CA VAL A 34 3.98 4.29 -8.34
C VAL A 34 2.82 4.65 -9.27
N LEU A 35 2.34 5.89 -9.18
CA LEU A 35 1.32 6.44 -10.08
C LEU A 35 1.98 7.44 -11.05
N GLN A 36 2.31 7.00 -12.27
CA GLN A 36 3.06 7.80 -13.25
C GLN A 36 2.20 8.88 -13.93
N ALA A 37 1.76 9.87 -13.16
CA ALA A 37 0.97 10.98 -13.67
C ALA A 37 1.47 12.36 -13.20
N GLY A 38 1.40 13.34 -14.11
CA GLY A 38 1.91 14.69 -13.88
C GLY A 38 1.19 15.48 -12.77
N HIS A 39 -0.02 15.07 -12.42
CA HIS A 39 -0.81 15.68 -11.34
C HIS A 39 -0.59 15.01 -9.97
N ILE A 40 0.15 13.89 -9.92
CA ILE A 40 0.46 13.20 -8.69
C ILE A 40 1.79 13.71 -8.12
N SER A 41 1.81 14.14 -6.86
CA SER A 41 3.04 14.48 -6.14
C SER A 41 4.03 13.32 -6.08
N ARG A 42 5.33 13.64 -5.93
CA ARG A 42 6.41 12.63 -5.79
C ARG A 42 6.14 11.64 -4.65
N ARG A 43 5.73 12.18 -3.50
CA ARG A 43 5.13 11.49 -2.37
C ARG A 43 3.77 12.15 -2.16
N HIS A 44 2.69 11.45 -2.45
CA HIS A 44 1.35 12.02 -2.50
C HIS A 44 0.55 11.69 -1.25
N ALA A 45 0.49 10.40 -0.93
CA ALA A 45 -0.20 9.91 0.26
C ALA A 45 0.58 8.75 0.88
N ALA A 46 0.35 8.51 2.16
CA ALA A 46 0.82 7.33 2.88
C ALA A 46 -0.37 6.47 3.28
N LEU A 47 -0.24 5.17 3.08
CA LEU A 47 -1.10 4.14 3.66
C LEU A 47 -0.42 3.65 4.93
N LEU A 48 -1.15 3.65 6.04
CA LEU A 48 -0.65 3.30 7.37
C LEU A 48 -1.47 2.13 7.91
N LEU A 49 -0.81 1.02 8.24
CA LEU A 49 -1.44 -0.11 8.92
C LEU A 49 -1.32 0.08 10.43
N LYS A 50 -2.47 0.26 11.08
CA LYS A 50 -2.57 0.39 12.55
C LYS A 50 -3.19 -0.88 13.14
N GLU A 51 -3.05 -1.04 14.45
CA GLU A 51 -3.63 -2.15 15.22
C GLU A 51 -3.28 -3.54 14.65
N ASN A 52 -1.99 -3.80 14.40
CA ASN A 52 -1.49 -5.06 13.84
C ASN A 52 -2.17 -5.43 12.51
N GLY A 53 -2.43 -4.44 11.65
CA GLY A 53 -3.03 -4.61 10.34
C GLY A 53 -4.57 -4.67 10.33
N ARG A 54 -5.23 -4.52 11.48
CA ARG A 54 -6.71 -4.48 11.55
C ARG A 54 -7.31 -3.19 11.02
N GLN A 55 -6.56 -2.10 11.01
CA GLN A 55 -7.02 -0.82 10.50
C GLN A 55 -6.10 -0.28 9.42
N LEU A 56 -6.69 0.10 8.29
CA LEU A 56 -5.99 0.83 7.23
C LEU A 56 -6.34 2.31 7.33
N TRP A 57 -5.32 3.15 7.31
CA TRP A 57 -5.45 4.61 7.30
C TRP A 57 -4.78 5.17 6.06
N ILE A 58 -5.29 6.29 5.55
CA ILE A 58 -4.64 7.08 4.52
C ILE A 58 -4.35 8.48 5.05
N GLN A 59 -3.16 8.99 4.73
CA GLN A 59 -2.72 10.35 5.07
C GLN A 59 -2.22 11.05 3.81
N ASP A 60 -2.73 12.26 3.54
CA ASP A 60 -2.20 13.12 2.49
C ASP A 60 -0.86 13.73 2.94
N LEU A 61 0.16 13.63 2.10
CA LEU A 61 1.51 14.14 2.38
C LEU A 61 1.71 15.55 1.82
N GLN A 62 0.75 16.44 2.06
CA GLN A 62 0.72 17.79 1.51
C GLN A 62 0.84 17.78 -0.03
N SER A 63 0.01 16.95 -0.66
CA SER A 63 0.03 16.83 -2.12
C SER A 63 -0.50 18.10 -2.79
N SER A 64 -0.12 18.34 -4.04
CA SER A 64 -0.53 19.56 -4.75
C SER A 64 -2.04 19.62 -5.01
N ASN A 65 -2.64 18.48 -5.36
CA ASN A 65 -4.06 18.41 -5.73
C ASN A 65 -4.95 17.84 -4.61
N GLY A 66 -4.35 17.23 -3.60
CA GLY A 66 -5.05 16.61 -2.48
C GLY A 66 -5.42 15.14 -2.73
N THR A 67 -5.59 14.43 -1.63
CA THR A 67 -6.16 13.08 -1.59
C THR A 67 -7.64 13.16 -1.25
N PHE A 68 -8.47 12.35 -1.92
CA PHE A 68 -9.91 12.31 -1.67
C PHE A 68 -10.34 10.89 -1.33
N VAL A 69 -11.28 10.75 -0.39
CA VAL A 69 -11.95 9.49 -0.06
C VAL A 69 -13.45 9.70 -0.22
N ASN A 70 -14.09 8.88 -1.06
CA ASN A 70 -15.52 8.98 -1.40
C ASN A 70 -15.93 10.41 -1.81
N GLY A 71 -15.07 11.09 -2.61
CA GLY A 71 -15.29 12.45 -3.09
C GLY A 71 -15.01 13.58 -2.08
N GLN A 72 -14.60 13.27 -0.85
CA GLN A 72 -14.26 14.27 0.16
C GLN A 72 -12.74 14.40 0.28
N LYS A 73 -12.22 15.64 0.27
CA LYS A 73 -10.78 15.91 0.47
C LYS A 73 -10.40 15.62 1.92
N ILE A 74 -9.32 14.88 2.13
CA ILE A 74 -8.85 14.47 3.46
C ILE A 74 -7.45 14.98 3.74
N THR A 75 -7.11 15.04 5.02
CA THR A 75 -5.72 15.13 5.51
C THR A 75 -5.27 13.78 6.05
N GLU A 76 -6.12 13.15 6.87
CA GLU A 76 -5.94 11.78 7.35
C GLU A 76 -7.33 11.17 7.59
N GLN A 77 -7.53 9.91 7.21
CA GLN A 77 -8.80 9.20 7.42
C GLN A 77 -8.58 7.69 7.54
N GLN A 78 -9.35 7.02 8.40
CA GLN A 78 -9.45 5.57 8.43
C GLN A 78 -10.28 5.08 7.23
N LEU A 79 -9.71 4.15 6.47
CA LEU A 79 -10.34 3.53 5.31
C LEU A 79 -11.20 2.33 5.71
N LYS A 80 -12.31 2.15 5.02
CA LYS A 80 -13.23 1.02 5.13
C LYS A 80 -13.24 0.21 3.84
N ASN A 81 -13.77 -1.01 3.94
CA ASN A 81 -13.99 -1.82 2.74
C ASN A 81 -14.89 -1.08 1.75
N LEU A 82 -14.56 -1.18 0.46
CA LEU A 82 -15.24 -0.53 -0.67
C LEU A 82 -15.05 0.98 -0.79
N ASP A 83 -14.32 1.64 0.13
CA ASP A 83 -14.02 3.07 0.00
C ASP A 83 -13.25 3.35 -1.30
N GLU A 84 -13.61 4.44 -1.97
CA GLU A 84 -12.94 4.92 -3.17
C GLU A 84 -11.95 6.02 -2.79
N ILE A 85 -10.70 5.83 -3.20
CA ILE A 85 -9.60 6.77 -3.01
C ILE A 85 -9.31 7.39 -4.37
N ASN A 86 -9.42 8.72 -4.46
CA ASN A 86 -9.15 9.44 -5.69
C ASN A 86 -7.90 10.32 -5.54
N PHE A 87 -7.04 10.22 -6.53
CA PHE A 87 -5.94 11.14 -6.79
C PHE A 87 -6.22 11.86 -8.10
N GLU A 88 -7.21 12.75 -8.07
CA GLU A 88 -7.77 13.46 -9.23
C GLU A 88 -8.34 12.50 -10.30
N THR A 89 -7.55 12.08 -11.28
CA THR A 89 -8.03 11.19 -12.37
C THR A 89 -7.87 9.71 -12.07
N ILE A 90 -7.05 9.35 -11.08
CA ILE A 90 -6.78 7.95 -10.71
C ILE A 90 -7.68 7.58 -9.54
N CYS A 91 -8.46 6.50 -9.70
CA CYS A 91 -9.35 5.94 -8.69
C CYS A 91 -8.89 4.54 -8.28
N LEU A 92 -8.71 4.34 -6.97
CA LEU A 92 -8.43 3.04 -6.35
C LEU A 92 -9.55 2.72 -5.37
N GLN A 93 -9.95 1.46 -5.30
CA GLN A 93 -10.96 1.01 -4.35
C GLN A 93 -10.37 0.06 -3.32
N VAL A 94 -10.74 0.27 -2.06
CA VAL A 94 -10.33 -0.57 -0.94
C VAL A 94 -11.10 -1.88 -0.96
N ARG A 95 -10.40 -2.99 -0.76
CA ARG A 95 -10.93 -4.34 -0.63
C ARG A 95 -10.34 -5.01 0.61
N VAL A 96 -11.18 -5.66 1.40
CA VAL A 96 -10.76 -6.51 2.52
C VAL A 96 -10.99 -7.97 2.14
N GLU A 97 -9.93 -8.76 2.18
CA GLU A 97 -10.01 -10.20 2.11
C GLU A 97 -10.00 -10.78 3.53
N HIS A 98 -11.08 -11.47 3.88
CA HIS A 98 -11.16 -12.25 5.09
C HIS A 98 -10.51 -13.60 4.81
N VAL A 99 -9.28 -13.79 5.28
CA VAL A 99 -8.79 -15.14 5.50
C VAL A 99 -9.63 -15.67 6.65
N ALA A 100 -10.59 -16.53 6.34
CA ALA A 100 -11.27 -17.34 7.33
C ALA A 100 -10.19 -18.19 7.99
N GLU A 101 -9.70 -17.70 9.12
CA GLU A 101 -8.83 -18.45 10.00
C GLU A 101 -9.65 -19.66 10.44
N SER A 102 -9.30 -20.81 9.89
CA SER A 102 -9.85 -22.11 10.25
C SER A 102 -9.72 -22.27 11.76
N ALA A 103 -10.84 -22.09 12.44
CA ALA A 103 -11.01 -22.27 13.87
C ALA A 103 -10.95 -23.77 14.21
N GLU A 104 -9.78 -24.39 14.12
CA GLU A 104 -9.45 -25.70 14.68
C GLU A 104 -7.97 -25.60 15.07
N ILE A 105 -7.54 -25.48 16.33
CA ILE A 105 -7.55 -26.47 17.41
C ILE A 105 -7.35 -25.67 18.72
N ALA A 106 -8.39 -25.43 19.50
CA ALA A 106 -8.24 -24.93 20.88
C ALA A 106 -9.35 -25.42 21.82
N ASP A 107 -10.49 -25.85 21.27
CA ASP A 107 -11.67 -26.21 22.07
C ASP A 107 -11.73 -27.71 22.47
N VAL A 108 -10.69 -28.50 22.21
CA VAL A 108 -10.66 -29.94 22.56
C VAL A 108 -9.86 -30.21 23.85
N THR A 109 -9.14 -29.24 24.41
CA THR A 109 -8.32 -29.43 25.61
C THR A 109 -9.04 -29.26 26.95
N GLU A 110 -10.19 -28.57 26.98
CA GLU A 110 -10.92 -28.32 28.24
C GLU A 110 -11.74 -29.54 28.71
N GLN A 111 -12.06 -30.48 27.82
CA GLN A 111 -12.98 -31.59 28.14
C GLN A 111 -12.29 -32.90 28.56
N LEU A 112 -10.95 -32.94 28.65
CA LEU A 112 -10.18 -34.12 29.08
C LEU A 112 -9.50 -33.97 30.47
N MET A 113 -9.72 -32.86 31.19
CA MET A 113 -9.11 -32.65 32.51
C MET A 113 -9.87 -33.26 33.71
N ASP A 114 -10.91 -34.07 33.49
CA ASP A 114 -11.64 -34.80 34.55
C ASP A 114 -11.07 -36.21 34.86
N LEU A 115 -9.82 -36.50 34.47
CA LEU A 115 -9.14 -37.77 34.82
C LEU A 115 -8.10 -37.62 35.94
N SER A 116 -8.17 -36.56 36.76
CA SER A 116 -7.33 -36.44 37.97
C SER A 116 -7.70 -37.39 39.11
N SER A 117 -8.51 -38.42 38.84
CA SER A 117 -8.74 -39.55 39.76
C SER A 117 -7.83 -40.73 39.43
N PHE A 118 -6.51 -40.52 39.47
CA PHE A 118 -5.57 -41.62 39.61
C PHE A 118 -4.78 -41.44 40.90
N ASP A 119 -5.33 -42.08 41.92
CA ASP A 119 -4.71 -42.39 43.19
C ASP A 119 -3.35 -43.09 42.97
N LYS A 120 -2.33 -42.63 43.71
CA LYS A 120 -1.13 -43.36 44.16
C LYS A 120 -0.36 -44.23 43.16
N ILE A 121 0.74 -43.68 42.63
CA ILE A 121 2.01 -44.41 42.54
C ILE A 121 3.17 -43.45 42.89
N VAL A 122 3.72 -43.60 44.10
CA VAL A 122 5.09 -43.21 44.50
C VAL A 122 5.73 -44.55 44.90
N PRO A 123 6.91 -44.98 44.40
CA PRO A 123 8.23 -44.36 44.65
C PRO A 123 9.16 -44.48 43.40
N ALA A 124 10.44 -44.11 43.32
CA ALA A 124 11.55 -43.76 44.19
C ALA A 124 12.49 -42.83 43.37
N ASP A 125 13.06 -41.78 43.94
CA ASP A 125 14.48 -41.72 44.32
C ASP A 125 15.44 -42.43 43.35
N GLU A 126 15.85 -41.74 42.29
CA GLU A 126 17.22 -41.83 41.79
C GLU A 126 17.71 -40.39 41.53
N GLY A 127 18.72 -40.01 42.31
CA GLY A 127 19.19 -38.65 42.48
C GLY A 127 19.70 -37.97 41.20
N MET A 128 19.86 -36.65 41.33
CA MET A 128 20.48 -35.79 40.34
C MET A 128 21.76 -36.43 39.78
N PRO A 129 21.93 -36.59 38.46
CA PRO A 129 23.21 -36.99 37.91
C PRO A 129 24.27 -35.92 38.21
N THR A 130 25.37 -36.39 38.80
CA THR A 130 26.56 -35.63 39.19
C THR A 130 27.17 -34.88 37.99
N LEU A 131 27.74 -33.71 38.26
CA LEU A 131 28.35 -32.73 37.34
C LEU A 131 29.58 -33.23 36.52
N GLU A 132 29.77 -34.54 36.36
CA GLU A 132 30.98 -35.15 35.79
C GLU A 132 30.89 -35.53 34.29
N GLN A 133 29.84 -35.12 33.58
CA GLN A 133 29.72 -35.30 32.12
C GLN A 133 29.78 -33.98 31.34
N ARG A 134 30.65 -33.05 31.73
CA ARG A 134 31.16 -32.02 30.81
C ARG A 134 32.46 -32.53 30.20
N GLY A 135 32.42 -32.84 28.91
CA GLY A 135 33.63 -33.00 28.11
C GLY A 135 34.44 -31.71 28.14
N ASP A 136 35.74 -31.86 28.33
CA ASP A 136 36.71 -30.77 28.35
C ASP A 136 36.63 -29.95 27.06
N VAL A 137 36.22 -28.69 27.19
CA VAL A 137 36.43 -27.66 26.17
C VAL A 137 37.44 -26.69 26.77
N GLU A 138 38.67 -26.74 26.27
CA GLU A 138 39.69 -25.74 26.56
C GLU A 138 39.22 -24.37 26.04
N VAL A 139 38.98 -23.43 26.96
CA VAL A 139 38.63 -22.04 26.65
C VAL A 139 39.83 -21.16 26.97
N SER A 140 40.40 -20.49 25.96
CA SER A 140 41.40 -19.43 26.18
C SER A 140 40.77 -18.21 26.87
N ARG A 141 41.53 -17.53 27.74
CA ARG A 141 41.05 -16.44 28.62
C ARG A 141 40.45 -15.22 27.90
N GLU A 142 40.67 -15.03 26.60
CA GLU A 142 40.09 -13.90 25.85
C GLU A 142 38.87 -14.23 24.95
N GLY A 143 38.39 -15.49 24.88
CA GLY A 143 37.15 -15.80 24.17
C GLY A 143 37.13 -15.47 22.66
N MET A 144 38.29 -15.35 22.00
CA MET A 144 38.40 -15.09 20.56
C MET A 144 38.89 -16.33 19.80
N PRO A 145 38.21 -16.74 18.70
CA PRO A 145 38.66 -17.85 17.87
C PRO A 145 39.94 -17.49 17.10
N THR A 146 41.00 -18.27 17.28
CA THR A 146 42.33 -18.05 16.66
C THR A 146 42.53 -18.91 15.41
N HIS A 147 41.58 -18.94 14.48
CA HIS A 147 41.87 -19.37 13.10
C HIS A 147 40.78 -18.93 12.12
N MET A 148 40.77 -17.63 11.78
CA MET A 148 39.91 -17.11 10.73
C MET A 148 40.78 -16.67 9.56
N ASN A 149 40.76 -17.44 8.46
CA ASN A 149 41.33 -17.02 7.18
C ASN A 149 40.44 -15.91 6.62
N VAL A 150 40.70 -14.66 7.01
CA VAL A 150 40.02 -13.50 6.44
C VAL A 150 40.59 -13.26 5.02
N PRO A 151 39.78 -13.31 3.95
CA PRO A 151 40.24 -12.94 2.62
C PRO A 151 40.67 -11.46 2.63
N LYS A 152 41.87 -11.16 2.14
CA LYS A 152 42.35 -9.77 2.02
C LYS A 152 41.35 -8.98 1.15
N PRO A 153 40.90 -7.79 1.56
CA PRO A 153 39.98 -6.99 0.77
C PRO A 153 40.58 -6.70 -0.61
N ALA A 154 39.73 -6.73 -1.64
CA ALA A 154 40.13 -6.46 -3.01
C ALA A 154 40.80 -5.07 -3.10
N PRO A 155 41.92 -4.93 -3.85
CA PRO A 155 42.54 -3.63 -4.08
C PRO A 155 41.54 -2.67 -4.72
N ILE A 156 41.43 -1.46 -4.15
CA ILE A 156 40.69 -0.37 -4.78
C ILE A 156 41.45 -0.01 -6.06
N PRO A 157 40.83 -0.03 -7.25
CA PRO A 157 41.49 0.47 -8.45
C PRO A 157 41.73 1.98 -8.29
N GLU A 158 43.01 2.37 -8.30
CA GLU A 158 43.39 3.76 -8.54
C GLU A 158 43.00 4.13 -9.99
N HIS A 159 42.83 5.42 -10.27
CA HIS A 159 42.39 6.02 -11.55
C HIS A 159 40.94 5.74 -12.01
N ILE A 160 39.98 6.31 -11.28
CA ILE A 160 38.74 6.83 -11.88
C ILE A 160 38.93 8.35 -12.05
N ASP A 161 39.14 8.78 -13.30
CA ASP A 161 39.22 10.19 -13.67
C ASP A 161 37.88 10.90 -13.41
N VAL A 162 37.79 11.60 -12.27
CA VAL A 162 36.68 12.52 -11.99
C VAL A 162 36.94 13.83 -12.73
N LYS A 163 36.60 13.85 -14.03
CA LYS A 163 36.51 15.10 -14.79
C LYS A 163 35.44 15.04 -15.86
N SER A 164 34.18 15.09 -15.44
CA SER A 164 33.07 15.55 -16.28
C SER A 164 32.59 16.89 -15.75
N THR A 165 33.22 17.90 -16.34
CA THR A 165 32.84 19.30 -16.49
C THR A 165 31.37 19.62 -16.23
N VAL A 166 31.16 20.51 -15.25
CA VAL A 166 30.01 21.41 -15.18
C VAL A 166 30.05 22.28 -16.42
N GLU A 167 29.15 22.08 -17.37
CA GLU A 167 28.91 23.04 -18.45
C GLU A 167 27.49 23.60 -18.32
N ASN A 168 27.41 24.66 -17.53
CA ASN A 168 26.31 25.59 -17.56
C ASN A 168 26.52 26.51 -18.77
N LYS A 169 25.71 26.37 -19.83
CA LYS A 169 25.58 27.41 -20.86
C LYS A 169 24.12 27.73 -21.12
N VAL A 170 23.78 28.93 -20.66
CA VAL A 170 22.54 29.67 -20.84
C VAL A 170 22.22 29.84 -22.33
N ALA A 171 20.97 29.56 -22.70
CA ALA A 171 20.31 30.22 -23.81
C ALA A 171 18.85 30.49 -23.40
N ALA A 172 18.60 31.75 -23.04
CA ALA A 172 17.27 32.30 -22.93
C ALA A 172 16.61 32.31 -24.32
N SER A 173 15.40 31.78 -24.41
CA SER A 173 14.42 32.24 -25.39
C SER A 173 13.10 32.45 -24.64
N VAL A 174 12.90 33.72 -24.26
CA VAL A 174 11.58 34.25 -23.92
C VAL A 174 10.72 34.11 -25.17
N SER A 175 9.64 33.34 -25.09
CA SER A 175 8.54 33.40 -26.05
C SER A 175 7.29 33.82 -25.28
N GLU A 176 7.10 35.13 -25.21
CA GLU A 176 5.81 35.73 -24.92
C GLU A 176 4.88 35.60 -26.14
N ASN A 177 3.59 35.46 -25.84
CA ASN A 177 2.42 35.53 -26.74
C ASN A 177 2.10 34.31 -27.62
N ARG A 178 1.25 33.44 -27.05
CA ARG A 178 -0.01 33.08 -27.71
C ARG A 178 -1.17 33.11 -26.71
N VAL A 179 -1.90 34.21 -26.76
CA VAL A 179 -3.21 34.42 -26.14
C VAL A 179 -4.27 33.60 -26.89
N ALA A 180 -5.25 33.11 -26.13
CA ALA A 180 -6.57 32.59 -26.54
C ALA A 180 -6.62 31.21 -27.23
N ASN A 181 -6.99 30.18 -26.46
CA ASN A 181 -8.24 29.42 -26.65
C ASN A 181 -8.20 28.05 -25.93
N THR A 182 -8.54 27.99 -24.64
CA THR A 182 -8.85 26.70 -23.98
C THR A 182 -10.04 26.77 -23.01
N VAL A 183 -10.84 27.83 -23.03
CA VAL A 183 -12.08 27.92 -22.21
C VAL A 183 -13.29 27.27 -22.91
N GLN A 184 -13.16 26.75 -24.14
CA GLN A 184 -14.31 26.22 -24.90
C GLN A 184 -14.63 24.73 -24.70
N ALA A 185 -13.78 23.93 -24.07
CA ALA A 185 -14.07 22.49 -23.93
C ALA A 185 -15.08 22.15 -22.82
N GLN A 186 -15.25 23.01 -21.81
CA GLN A 186 -16.05 22.69 -20.62
C GLN A 186 -17.50 23.24 -20.64
N LYS A 187 -17.88 24.01 -21.68
CA LYS A 187 -19.28 24.46 -21.86
C LYS A 187 -20.12 23.55 -22.76
N ASN A 188 -19.51 22.62 -23.49
CA ASN A 188 -20.22 21.81 -24.48
C ASN A 188 -20.79 20.48 -23.94
N SER A 189 -20.44 20.06 -22.72
CA SER A 189 -21.03 18.84 -22.12
C SER A 189 -22.43 19.05 -21.56
N LYS A 190 -22.74 20.26 -21.07
CA LYS A 190 -24.08 20.60 -20.54
C LYS A 190 -25.13 20.71 -21.65
N VAL A 191 -24.74 21.21 -22.84
CA VAL A 191 -25.66 21.35 -23.99
C VAL A 191 -26.08 19.97 -24.53
N GLY A 192 -25.18 18.99 -24.55
CA GLY A 192 -25.49 17.62 -24.97
C GLY A 192 -26.50 16.92 -24.06
N LEU A 193 -26.32 17.02 -22.73
CA LEU A 193 -27.24 16.42 -21.76
C LEU A 193 -28.65 17.04 -21.85
N ILE A 194 -28.74 18.37 -21.93
CA ILE A 194 -30.02 19.07 -22.02
C ILE A 194 -30.76 18.69 -23.31
N SER A 195 -30.06 18.56 -24.45
CA SER A 195 -30.68 18.14 -25.72
C SER A 195 -31.24 16.72 -25.66
N ILE A 196 -30.58 15.79 -24.96
CA ILE A 196 -31.04 14.41 -24.81
C ILE A 196 -32.31 14.35 -23.95
N VAL A 197 -32.33 15.10 -22.84
CA VAL A 197 -33.49 15.14 -21.94
C VAL A 197 -34.73 15.72 -22.65
N VAL A 198 -34.56 16.78 -23.45
CA VAL A 198 -35.68 17.37 -24.21
C VAL A 198 -36.24 16.39 -25.24
N LEU A 199 -35.39 15.62 -25.94
CA LEU A 199 -35.84 14.60 -26.89
C LEU A 199 -36.68 13.50 -26.23
N ILE A 200 -36.29 13.04 -25.05
CA ILE A 200 -37.02 12.02 -24.29
C ILE A 200 -38.40 12.56 -23.88
N ILE A 201 -38.47 13.79 -23.39
CA ILE A 201 -39.74 14.42 -22.99
C ILE A 201 -40.69 14.53 -24.20
N LEU A 202 -40.18 14.95 -25.36
CA LEU A 202 -41.00 15.04 -26.58
C LEU A 202 -41.52 13.67 -27.04
N MET A 203 -40.70 12.60 -26.95
CA MET A 203 -41.16 11.24 -27.25
C MET A 203 -42.27 10.78 -26.30
N VAL A 204 -42.16 11.06 -25.01
CA VAL A 204 -43.18 10.70 -24.02
C VAL A 204 -44.50 11.45 -24.29
N LEU A 205 -44.43 12.76 -24.56
CA LEU A 205 -45.62 13.55 -24.89
C LEU A 205 -46.27 13.11 -26.21
N ALA A 206 -45.47 12.79 -27.23
CA ALA A 206 -45.98 12.24 -28.48
C ALA A 206 -46.61 10.84 -28.29
N GLY A 207 -46.00 9.98 -27.48
CA GLY A 207 -46.54 8.67 -27.13
C GLY A 207 -47.87 8.75 -26.38
N LEU A 208 -47.98 9.69 -25.43
CA LEU A 208 -49.23 9.92 -24.69
C LEU A 208 -50.34 10.48 -25.58
N THR A 209 -50.03 11.36 -26.53
CA THR A 209 -51.02 11.88 -27.48
C THR A 209 -51.45 10.85 -28.54
N PHE A 210 -50.57 9.89 -28.87
CA PHE A 210 -50.88 8.76 -29.73
C PHE A 210 -51.73 7.68 -29.03
N LEU A 211 -51.56 7.48 -27.73
CA LEU A 211 -52.35 6.52 -26.95
C LEU A 211 -53.75 7.04 -26.56
N ALA A 212 -53.94 8.36 -26.59
CA ALA A 212 -55.20 9.02 -26.23
C ALA A 212 -56.13 9.24 -27.44
N LYS A 213 -55.86 8.62 -28.59
CA LYS A 213 -56.60 8.79 -29.84
C LYS A 213 -56.98 7.45 -30.43
#